data_AF-A0A495Z0K3-F1
#
_entry.id   AF-A0A495Z0K3-F1
#
_cell.length_a   1.000
_cell.length_b   1.000
_cell.length_c   1.000
_cell.angle_alpha   90.00
_cell.angle_beta   90.00
_cell.angle_gamma   90.00
#
_symmetry.space_group_name_H-M   'P 1'
#
loop_
_entity.id
_entity.type
_entity.pdbx_description
1 polymer ?
#
loop_
_entity_poly.entity_id
_entity_poly.type
_entity_poly.pdbx_seq_one_letter_code
_entity_poly.pdbx_strand_id
1 'polypeptide(L)'
;MELKCSLCKTTYEFIYIKGEPLPPNFPFCSKRCKSIDLGKWLNEEYCISTPLPKTEKLTEIERKILTEFQDLTEFQKETLARLLGDEVETE
;
A
#
# COMPACT_ATOMS: atom_id res chain seq x y z
N MET A 1 -29.37 -1.49 -2.53
CA MET A 1 -28.41 -1.64 -3.66
C MET A 1 -27.77 -3.01 -3.57
N GLU A 2 -27.52 -3.66 -4.70
CA GLU A 2 -26.85 -4.96 -4.72
C GLU A 2 -25.33 -4.77 -4.88
N LEU A 3 -24.56 -5.48 -4.06
CA LEU A 3 -23.09 -5.48 -4.10
C LEU A 3 -22.57 -6.88 -4.31
N LYS A 4 -21.49 -6.98 -5.09
CA LYS A 4 -20.78 -8.24 -5.32
C LYS A 4 -19.56 -8.32 -4.42
N CYS A 5 -19.52 -9.32 -3.54
CA CYS A 5 -18.36 -9.53 -2.68
C CYS A 5 -17.11 -9.82 -3.51
N SER A 6 -16.02 -9.09 -3.27
CA SER A 6 -14.75 -9.27 -4.00
C SER A 6 -14.09 -10.63 -3.75
N LEU A 7 -14.39 -11.29 -2.62
CA LEU A 7 -13.76 -12.55 -2.21
C LEU A 7 -14.51 -13.78 -2.75
N CYS A 8 -15.78 -13.94 -2.39
CA CYS A 8 -16.56 -15.12 -2.76
C CYS A 8 -17.49 -14.92 -3.96
N LYS A 9 -17.56 -13.69 -4.51
CA LYS A 9 -18.40 -13.30 -5.65
C LYS A 9 -19.91 -13.38 -5.41
N THR A 10 -20.35 -13.72 -4.20
CA THR A 10 -21.76 -13.66 -3.78
C THR A 10 -22.29 -12.23 -3.90
N THR A 11 -23.46 -12.08 -4.52
CA THR A 11 -24.23 -10.84 -4.51
C THR A 11 -25.03 -10.75 -3.22
N TYR A 12 -25.03 -9.60 -2.58
CA TYR A 12 -25.77 -9.35 -1.35
C TYR A 12 -26.38 -7.95 -1.35
N GLU A 13 -27.48 -7.79 -0.62
CA GLU A 13 -28.12 -6.50 -0.46
C GLU A 13 -27.38 -5.65 0.58
N PHE A 14 -27.27 -4.37 0.26
CA PHE A 14 -26.71 -3.35 1.12
C PHE A 14 -27.54 -2.08 1.00
N ILE A 15 -27.67 -1.34 2.10
CA ILE A 15 -28.35 -0.05 2.14
C ILE A 15 -27.34 0.98 2.63
N TYR A 16 -27.00 1.93 1.76
CA TYR A 16 -26.22 3.10 2.14
C TYR A 16 -27.17 4.17 2.69
N ILE A 17 -26.94 4.59 3.93
CA ILE A 17 -27.66 5.69 4.57
C ILE A 17 -26.65 6.78 4.88
N LYS A 18 -26.84 7.97 4.30
CA LYS A 18 -25.95 9.11 4.52
C LYS A 18 -26.01 9.52 5.99
N GLY A 19 -24.85 9.55 6.66
CA GLY A 19 -24.75 9.93 8.07
C GLY A 19 -24.74 8.74 9.05
N GLU A 20 -25.02 7.52 8.57
CA GLU A 20 -24.92 6.30 9.36
C GLU A 20 -23.58 5.59 9.11
N PRO A 21 -23.05 4.85 10.10
CA PRO A 21 -21.86 4.04 9.89
C PRO A 21 -22.13 2.92 8.88
N LEU A 22 -21.11 2.58 8.08
CA LEU A 22 -21.17 1.43 7.19
C LEU A 22 -21.33 0.13 8.01
N PRO A 23 -22.00 -0.90 7.46
CA PRO A 23 -22.13 -2.19 8.10
C PRO A 23 -20.77 -2.80 8.43
N PRO A 24 -20.64 -3.57 9.52
CA PRO A 24 -19.33 -4.02 10.02
C PRO A 24 -18.48 -4.80 9.02
N ASN A 25 -19.12 -5.48 8.08
CA ASN A 25 -18.47 -6.36 7.11
C ASN A 25 -18.33 -5.72 5.72
N PHE A 26 -18.88 -4.53 5.49
CA PHE A 26 -18.75 -3.84 4.21
C PHE A 26 -17.24 -3.66 3.86
N PRO A 27 -16.80 -3.93 2.62
CA PRO A 27 -17.56 -4.23 1.40
C PRO A 27 -17.82 -5.74 1.13
N PHE A 28 -17.66 -6.59 2.13
CA PHE A 28 -17.82 -8.05 2.02
C PHE A 28 -19.20 -8.53 2.48
N CYS A 29 -19.62 -9.69 1.98
CA CYS A 29 -20.92 -10.28 2.35
C CYS A 29 -20.99 -10.78 3.81
N SER A 30 -19.85 -11.00 4.48
CA SER A 30 -19.80 -11.57 5.82
C SER A 30 -18.46 -11.35 6.52
N LYS A 31 -18.42 -11.58 7.84
CA LYS A 31 -17.20 -11.58 8.66
C LYS A 31 -16.15 -12.56 8.13
N ARG A 32 -16.58 -13.73 7.61
CA ARG A 32 -15.68 -14.74 7.01
C ARG A 32 -14.88 -14.14 5.86
N CYS A 33 -15.55 -13.50 4.89
CA CYS A 33 -14.86 -12.92 3.73
C CYS A 33 -13.93 -11.77 4.13
N LYS A 34 -14.32 -10.95 5.11
CA LYS A 34 -13.46 -9.89 5.68
C LYS A 34 -12.18 -10.47 6.30
N SER A 35 -12.29 -11.53 7.09
CA SER A 35 -11.14 -12.18 7.72
C SER A 35 -10.22 -12.87 6.71
N ILE A 36 -10.77 -13.48 5.66
CA ILE A 36 -9.97 -14.09 4.58
C ILE A 36 -9.19 -13.00 3.84
N ASP A 37 -9.83 -11.90 3.46
CA ASP A 37 -9.15 -10.78 2.80
C ASP A 37 -7.99 -10.24 3.65
N LEU A 38 -8.23 -10.03 4.95
CA LEU A 38 -7.18 -9.64 5.88
C LEU A 38 -6.04 -10.65 5.93
N GLY A 39 -6.34 -11.95 5.92
CA GLY A 39 -5.32 -13.01 5.85
C GLY A 39 -4.45 -12.87 4.60
N LYS A 40 -5.06 -12.60 3.44
CA LYS A 40 -4.32 -12.39 2.17
C LYS A 40 -3.39 -11.18 2.23
N TRP A 41 -3.80 -10.11 2.90
CA TRP A 41 -2.94 -8.94 3.15
C TRP A 41 -1.75 -9.30 4.03
N LEU A 42 -1.99 -9.97 5.16
CA LEU A 42 -0.93 -10.36 6.11
C LEU A 42 0.05 -11.37 5.52
N ASN A 43 -0.41 -12.20 4.59
CA ASN A 43 0.40 -13.18 3.89
C ASN A 43 1.06 -12.63 2.62
N GLU A 44 0.93 -11.33 2.34
CA GLU A 44 1.48 -10.68 1.13
C GLU A 44 0.99 -11.31 -0.19
N GLU A 45 -0.18 -11.96 -0.19
CA GLU A 45 -0.75 -12.58 -1.40
C GLU A 45 -1.20 -11.53 -2.43
N TYR A 46 -1.52 -10.32 -1.97
CA TYR A 46 -1.79 -9.19 -2.84
C TYR A 46 -0.49 -8.52 -3.31
N CYS A 47 0.17 -9.18 -4.26
CA CYS A 47 1.42 -8.72 -4.86
C CYS A 47 1.19 -8.21 -6.29
N ILE A 48 1.76 -7.04 -6.62
CA ILE A 48 1.87 -6.57 -8.02
C ILE A 48 3.14 -7.20 -8.59
N SER A 49 3.00 -8.27 -9.36
CA SER A 49 4.14 -9.03 -9.92
C SER A 49 4.87 -8.31 -11.06
N THR A 50 4.37 -7.15 -11.49
CA THR A 50 4.98 -6.40 -12.60
C THR A 50 6.35 -5.86 -12.16
N PRO A 51 7.41 -6.06 -12.95
CA PRO A 51 8.71 -5.46 -12.66
C PRO A 51 8.59 -3.94 -12.58
N LEU A 52 9.40 -3.32 -11.73
CA LEU A 52 9.49 -1.86 -11.72
C LEU A 52 9.87 -1.35 -13.12
N PRO A 53 9.20 -0.31 -13.62
CA PRO A 53 9.58 0.30 -14.88
C PRO A 53 11.02 0.83 -14.77
N LYS A 54 11.83 0.60 -15.81
CA LYS A 54 13.15 1.25 -15.92
C LYS A 54 12.95 2.77 -15.89
N THR A 55 13.91 3.50 -15.31
CA THR A 55 13.85 4.97 -15.12
C THR A 55 13.54 5.73 -16.41
N GLU A 56 13.97 5.20 -17.55
CA GLU A 56 13.72 5.71 -18.90
C GLU A 56 12.23 5.73 -19.29
N LYS A 57 11.41 4.85 -18.70
CA LYS A 57 9.97 4.71 -18.98
C LYS A 57 9.08 5.46 -18.00
N LEU A 58 9.65 6.15 -17.03
CA LEU A 58 8.91 6.95 -16.07
C LEU A 58 8.44 8.25 -16.73
N THR A 59 7.22 8.65 -16.38
CA THR A 59 6.77 10.01 -16.64
C THR A 59 7.62 11.01 -15.86
N GLU A 60 7.62 12.27 -16.30
CA GLU A 60 8.36 13.33 -15.61
C GLU A 60 7.95 13.48 -14.13
N ILE A 61 6.66 13.28 -13.83
CA ILE A 61 6.14 13.32 -12.45
C ILE A 61 6.70 12.16 -11.62
N GLU A 62 6.60 10.93 -12.14
CA GLU A 62 7.11 9.75 -11.44
C GLU A 62 8.62 9.84 -11.21
N ARG A 63 9.37 10.39 -12.17
CA ARG A 63 10.81 10.61 -12.04
C ARG A 63 11.13 11.60 -10.92
N LYS A 64 10.46 12.76 -10.90
CA LYS A 64 10.67 13.76 -9.84
C LYS A 64 10.38 13.21 -8.46
N ILE A 65 9.27 12.49 -8.31
CA ILE A 65 8.90 11.83 -7.05
C ILE A 65 10.03 10.88 -6.61
N LEU A 66 10.54 10.03 -7.50
CA LEU A 66 11.61 9.10 -7.15
C LEU A 66 12.92 9.81 -6.76
N THR A 67 13.28 10.90 -7.44
CA THR A 67 14.47 11.69 -7.07
C THR A 67 14.30 12.32 -5.68
N GLU A 68 13.15 12.92 -5.39
CA GLU A 68 12.86 13.48 -4.06
C GLU A 68 12.94 12.42 -2.95
N PHE A 69 12.45 11.20 -3.20
CA PHE A 69 12.57 10.10 -2.24
C PHE A 69 14.03 9.61 -2.07
N GLN A 70 14.84 9.63 -3.13
CA GLN A 70 16.26 9.27 -3.05
C GLN A 70 17.03 10.26 -2.17
N ASP A 71 16.79 11.56 -2.34
CA ASP A 71 17.44 12.61 -1.55
C ASP A 71 17.09 12.49 -0.05
N LEU A 72 15.83 12.13 0.26
CA LEU A 72 15.41 11.85 1.64
C LEU A 72 16.12 10.64 2.24
N THR A 73 16.36 9.58 1.45
CA THR A 73 17.08 8.40 1.94
C THR A 73 18.57 8.66 2.18
N GLU A 74 19.22 9.49 1.36
CA GLU A 74 20.62 9.87 1.60
C GLU A 74 20.75 10.77 2.83
N PHE A 75 19.85 11.74 3.01
CA PHE A 75 19.83 12.55 4.25
C PHE A 75 19.64 11.69 5.51
N GLN A 76 18.79 10.67 5.43
CA GLN A 76 18.57 9.73 6.53
C GLN A 76 19.82 8.87 6.79
N LYS A 77 20.51 8.40 5.74
CA LYS A 77 21.78 7.66 5.86
C LYS A 77 22.89 8.52 6.46
N GLU A 78 23.06 9.76 6.01
CA GLU A 78 24.03 10.70 6.58
C GLU A 78 23.75 10.96 8.07
N THR A 79 22.48 11.15 8.42
CA THR A 79 22.06 11.35 9.82
C THR A 79 22.36 10.10 10.66
N LEU A 80 22.05 8.91 10.15
CA LEU A 80 22.36 7.63 10.80
C LEU A 80 23.88 7.42 10.96
N ALA A 81 24.68 7.69 9.94
CA ALA A 81 26.14 7.58 10.00
C ALA A 81 26.73 8.51 11.07
N ARG A 82 26.23 9.76 11.16
CA ARG A 82 26.65 10.73 12.20
C ARG A 82 26.24 10.30 13.61
N LEU A 83 25.10 9.62 13.77
CA LEU A 83 24.61 9.11 15.06
C LEU A 83 25.31 7.82 15.49
N LEU A 84 25.71 6.98 14.53
CA LEU A 84 26.40 5.71 14.79
C LEU A 84 27.92 5.89 15.02
N GLY A 85 28.45 7.09 14.77
CA GLY A 85 29.82 7.45 15.15
C GLY A 85 30.90 6.81 14.28
N ASP A 86 30.55 6.38 13.06
CA ASP A 86 31.57 5.99 12.09
C ASP A 86 32.31 7.25 11.64
N GLU A 87 33.56 7.41 12.11
CA GLU A 87 34.47 8.42 11.60
C GLU A 87 34.64 8.20 10.10
N VAL A 88 33.96 9.03 9.31
CA VAL A 88 34.24 9.13 7.88
C VAL A 88 35.62 9.76 7.76
N GLU A 89 36.65 8.92 7.67
CA GLU A 89 37.96 9.32 7.15
C GLU A 89 37.76 9.78 5.70
N THR A 90 37.80 11.09 5.51
CA THR A 90 37.86 11.71 4.18
C THR A 90 39.31 11.75 3.72
N GLU A 91 39.64 11.00 2.66
CA GLU A 91 40.75 11.28 1.75
C GLU A 91 40.22 11.83 0.42
#